data_AF-C7XPK8-F1
#
_entry.id   AF-C7XPK8-F1
#
_cell.length_a   1.000
_cell.length_b   1.000
_cell.length_c   1.000
_cell.angle_alpha   90.00
_cell.angle_beta   90.00
_cell.angle_gamma   90.00
#
_symmetry.space_group_name_H-M   'P 1'
#
loop_
_entity.id
_entity.type
_entity.pdbx_description
1 polymer ?
#
loop_
_entity_poly.entity_id
_entity_poly.type
_entity_poly.pdbx_seq_one_letter_code
_entity_poly.pdbx_strand_id
1 'polypeptide(L)' 'MDCKKIFNLLDNERKINFKNRSELSDKLEFPSKQGFHIFMKRLETNKPNNQFNRICKILDVLGYELQIKKKGE' A
#
# COMPACT_ATOMS: atom_id res chain seq x y z
N MET A 1 -4.94 -12.57 -1.51
CA MET A 1 -4.19 -11.50 -0.80
C MET A 1 -5.19 -10.65 -0.05
N ASP A 2 -4.94 -10.37 1.23
CA ASP A 2 -5.82 -9.53 2.05
C ASP A 2 -5.41 -8.06 1.90
N CYS A 3 -6.10 -7.32 1.02
CA CYS A 3 -5.77 -5.92 0.73
C CYS A 3 -5.99 -5.01 1.95
N LYS A 4 -6.84 -5.42 2.90
CA LYS A 4 -7.10 -4.66 4.14
C LYS A 4 -5.88 -4.68 5.05
N LYS A 5 -5.11 -5.77 5.09
CA LYS A 5 -3.82 -5.82 5.80
C LYS A 5 -2.80 -4.85 5.21
N ILE A 6 -2.72 -4.79 3.87
CA ILE A 6 -1.84 -3.84 3.18
C ILE A 6 -2.27 -2.40 3.46
N PHE A 7 -3.57 -2.11 3.42
CA PHE A 7 -4.09 -0.79 3.81
C PHE A 7 -3.65 -0.39 5.22
N ASN A 8 -3.83 -1.28 6.20
CA ASN A 8 -3.44 -1.01 7.59
C ASN A 8 -1.93 -0.77 7.73
N LEU A 9 -1.11 -1.55 7.02
CA LEU A 9 0.34 -1.35 7.00
C LEU A 9 0.69 0.04 6.47
N LEU A 10 0.13 0.44 5.33
CA LEU A 10 0.39 1.76 4.73
C LEU A 10 -0.15 2.92 5.56
N ASP A 11 -1.30 2.78 6.22
CA ASP A 11 -1.83 3.83 7.10
C ASP A 11 -1.01 3.97 8.39
N ASN A 12 -0.47 2.87 8.92
CA ASN A 12 0.46 2.92 10.06
C ASN A 12 1.80 3.55 9.67
N GLU A 13 2.37 3.13 8.55
CA GLU A 13 3.57 3.72 7.96
C GLU A 13 3.42 5.24 7.81
N ARG A 14 2.27 5.66 7.25
CA ARG A 14 1.91 7.07 7.17
C ARG A 14 1.91 7.76 8.53
N LYS A 15 1.24 7.20 9.54
CA LYS A 15 1.11 7.82 10.87
C LYS A 15 2.45 7.98 11.58
N ILE A 16 3.39 7.06 11.36
CA ILE A 16 4.69 7.05 12.04
C ILE A 16 5.68 7.96 11.31
N ASN A 17 5.77 7.83 9.98
CA ASN A 17 6.87 8.39 9.20
C ASN A 17 6.52 9.63 8.37
N PHE A 18 5.23 10.01 8.29
CA PHE A 18 4.76 11.08 7.42
C PHE A 18 3.77 12.00 8.13
N LYS A 19 3.80 13.30 7.84
CA LYS A 19 2.88 14.27 8.48
C LYS A 19 1.46 14.12 7.96
N ASN A 20 1.31 13.75 6.69
CA ASN A 20 0.02 13.66 6.04
C ASN A 20 0.03 12.64 4.87
N ARG A 21 -1.16 12.39 4.30
CA ARG A 21 -1.34 11.48 3.16
C ARG A 21 -0.64 11.98 1.88
N SER A 22 -0.46 13.29 1.73
CA SER A 22 0.18 13.87 0.56
C SER A 22 1.66 13.54 0.53
N GLU A 23 2.38 13.67 1.66
CA GLU A 23 3.81 13.34 1.73
C GLU A 23 4.09 11.88 1.40
N LEU A 24 3.27 10.96 1.93
CA LEU A 24 3.37 9.54 1.56
C LEU A 24 3.12 9.34 0.06
N SER A 25 2.12 10.02 -0.50
CA SER A 25 1.85 9.96 -1.94
C SER A 25 3.02 10.47 -2.79
N ASP A 26 3.76 11.48 -2.32
CA ASP A 26 4.95 12.01 -3.02
C ASP A 26 6.10 11.01 -2.93
N LYS A 27 6.35 10.44 -1.74
CA LYS A 27 7.38 9.42 -1.53
C LYS A 27 7.16 8.18 -2.40
N LEU A 28 5.90 7.80 -2.59
CA LEU A 28 5.49 6.67 -3.42
C LEU A 28 5.37 7.00 -4.92
N GLU A 29 5.75 8.22 -5.32
CA GLU A 29 5.75 8.70 -6.71
C GLU A 29 4.38 8.50 -7.40
N PHE A 30 3.29 8.72 -6.66
CA PHE A 30 1.97 8.62 -7.27
C PHE A 30 1.74 9.77 -8.26
N PRO A 31 1.19 9.49 -9.47
CA PRO A 31 0.97 10.53 -10.47
C PRO A 31 0.01 11.63 -10.02
N SER A 32 -0.89 11.33 -9.07
CA SER A 32 -1.80 12.31 -8.50
C SER A 32 -2.26 11.91 -7.09
N LYS A 33 -2.55 12.92 -6.26
CA LYS A 33 -3.11 12.74 -4.91
C LYS A 33 -4.46 12.03 -4.93
N GLN A 34 -5.28 12.33 -5.94
CA GLN A 34 -6.57 11.66 -6.15
C GLN A 34 -6.36 10.17 -6.47
N GLY A 35 -5.38 9.84 -7.33
CA GLY A 35 -5.02 8.46 -7.62
C GLY A 35 -4.57 7.69 -6.37
N PHE A 36 -3.82 8.34 -5.48
CA PHE A 36 -3.44 7.77 -4.20
C PHE A 36 -4.65 7.54 -3.27
N HIS A 37 -5.55 8.51 -3.17
CA HIS A 37 -6.77 8.37 -2.39
C HIS A 37 -7.64 7.19 -2.88
N ILE A 38 -7.85 7.10 -4.20
CA ILE A 38 -8.62 6.00 -4.82
C ILE A 38 -7.93 4.66 -4.56
N PHE A 39 -6.60 4.61 -4.67
CA PHE A 39 -5.83 3.40 -4.36
C PHE A 39 -6.03 2.96 -2.91
N MET A 40 -5.84 3.85 -1.93
CA MET A 40 -6.04 3.53 -0.51
C MET A 40 -7.46 3.06 -0.21
N LYS A 41 -8.48 3.73 -0.78
CA LYS A 41 -9.89 3.33 -0.61
C LYS A 41 -10.19 1.94 -1.22
N ARG A 42 -9.54 1.60 -2.34
CA ARG A 42 -9.67 0.26 -2.94
C ARG A 42 -9.05 -0.83 -2.07
N LEU A 43 -7.91 -0.55 -1.43
CA LEU A 43 -7.30 -1.48 -0.48
C LEU A 43 -8.20 -1.67 0.75
N GLU A 44 -8.72 -0.59 1.31
CA GLU A 44 -9.62 -0.58 2.47
C GLU A 44 -10.90 -1.39 2.23
N THR A 45 -11.52 -1.22 1.05
CA THR A 45 -12.74 -1.93 0.66
C THR A 45 -12.50 -3.37 0.17
N ASN A 46 -11.25 -3.84 0.20
CA ASN A 46 -10.82 -5.19 -0.20
C ASN A 46 -11.40 -5.62 -1.56
N LYS A 47 -11.50 -4.69 -2.52
CA LYS A 47 -12.08 -5.01 -3.83
C LYS A 47 -11.15 -5.97 -4.59
N PRO A 48 -11.70 -7.04 -5.20
CA PRO A 48 -10.92 -7.93 -6.06
C PRO A 48 -10.60 -7.18 -7.36
N ASN A 49 -9.42 -6.57 -7.40
CA ASN A 49 -8.85 -6.03 -8.62
C ASN A 49 -7.32 -6.16 -8.52
N ASN A 50 -6.68 -6.62 -9.60
CA ASN A 50 -5.26 -6.93 -9.61
C ASN A 50 -4.43 -5.65 -9.36
N GLN A 51 -3.95 -5.48 -8.12
CA GLN A 51 -3.03 -4.41 -7.73
C GLN A 51 -1.72 -4.96 -7.15
N PHE A 52 -1.49 -6.28 -7.30
CA PHE A 52 -0.33 -6.96 -6.72
C PHE A 52 0.98 -6.28 -7.10
N ASN A 53 1.27 -6.09 -8.39
CA ASN A 53 2.50 -5.46 -8.85
C ASN A 53 2.69 -4.04 -8.29
N ARG A 54 1.60 -3.27 -8.16
CA ARG A 54 1.64 -1.93 -7.60
C ARG A 54 1.94 -1.95 -6.10
N ILE A 55 1.33 -2.87 -5.38
CA ILE A 55 1.59 -3.09 -3.94
C ILE A 55 3.05 -3.51 -3.74
N CYS A 56 3.57 -4.45 -4.55
CA CYS A 56 4.97 -4.86 -4.50
C CYS A 56 5.91 -3.65 -4.67
N LYS A 57 5.70 -2.82 -5.70
CA LYS A 57 6.51 -1.62 -5.92
C LYS A 57 6.45 -0.64 -4.74
N ILE A 58 5.26 -0.43 -4.17
CA ILE A 58 5.08 0.46 -3.02
C ILE A 58 5.83 -0.07 -1.79
N LEU A 59 5.70 -1.37 -1.50
CA LEU A 59 6.38 -2.00 -0.38
C LEU A 59 7.89 -1.93 -0.54
N ASP A 60 8.41 -2.18 -1.74
CA ASP A 60 9.84 -2.05 -2.07
C ASP A 60 10.37 -0.61 -1.84
N VAL A 61 9.65 0.41 -2.30
CA VAL A 61 10.00 1.83 -2.06
C VAL A 61 10.01 2.19 -0.56
N LEU A 62 9.17 1.52 0.23
CA LEU A 62 9.10 1.70 1.68
C LEU A 62 10.09 0.80 2.45
N GLY A 63 10.88 -0.03 1.75
CA GLY A 63 11.88 -0.92 2.36
C GLY A 63 11.31 -2.21 2.95
N TYR A 64 10.09 -2.60 2.57
CA TYR A 64 9.47 -3.85 3.00
C TYR A 64 9.77 -4.99 2.02
N GLU A 65 10.07 -6.17 2.56
CA GLU A 65 10.22 -7.41 1.80
C GLU A 65 8.91 -8.21 1.78
N LEU A 66 8.52 -8.69 0.60
CA LEU A 66 7.35 -9.55 0.41
C LEU A 66 7.77 -11.02 0.39
N GLN A 67 7.38 -11.78 1.41
CA GLN A 67 7.62 -13.22 1.46
C GLN A 67 6.38 -14.01 1.05
N ILE A 68 6.52 -14.90 0.06
CA ILE A 68 5.49 -15.85 -0.35
C ILE A 68 5.80 -17.19 0.33
N LYS A 69 4.91 -17.63 1.22
CA LYS A 69 5.02 -18.93 1.91
C LYS A 69 3.82 -19.79 1.58
N LYS A 70 4.04 -21.08 1.35
CA LYS A 70 2.95 -22.05 1.16
C LYS A 70 2.31 -22.32 2.51
N LYS A 71 0.98 -22.34 2.56
CA LYS A 71 0.24 -22.55 3.81
C LYS A 71 0.44 -24.01 4.25
N GLY A 72 1.08 -24.23 5.40
CA GLY A 72 1.29 -25.56 5.97
C GLY A 72 2.66 -26.19 5.66
N GLU A 73 3.60 -25.43 5.09
CA GLU A 73 5.03 -25.76 5.04
C GLU A 73 5.82 -24.92 6.06
#